data_AF-Q6UNZ9-F1
#
_entry.id   AF-Q6UNZ9-F1
#
_cell.length_a   1.000
_cell.length_b   1.000
_cell.length_c   1.000
_cell.angle_alpha   90.00
_cell.angle_beta   90.00
_cell.angle_gamma   90.00
#
_symmetry.space_group_name_H-M   'P 1'
#
loop_
_entity.id
_entity.type
_entity.pdbx_description
1 polymer ?
#
loop_
_entity_poly.entity_id
_entity_poly.type
_entity_poly.pdbx_seq_one_letter_code
_entity_poly.pdbx_strand_id
1 'polypeptide(L)'
;HASALDHAGGFFYERWGDAPVHSIAAGLLLKKEQIHFFNEIGYYHVPFTHCPTGEQLRLDLKCHCNPKDNFDWKGYSCTSRFFQVNDMDKPKGYENES
;
A
#
# COMPACT_ATOMS: atom_id res chain seq x y z
N HIS A 1 1.64 -17.41 -16.61
CA HIS A 1 2.37 -16.14 -16.34
C HIS A 1 3.59 -16.34 -15.45
N ALA A 2 3.50 -16.99 -14.28
CA ALA A 2 4.67 -17.24 -13.42
C ALA A 2 5.82 -17.99 -14.12
N SER A 3 5.49 -19.03 -14.91
CA SER A 3 6.49 -19.79 -15.67
C SER A 3 7.29 -18.93 -16.66
N ALA A 4 6.70 -17.89 -17.26
CA ALA A 4 7.44 -17.03 -18.20
C ALA A 4 8.49 -16.16 -17.49
N LEU A 5 8.17 -15.62 -16.30
CA LEU A 5 9.12 -14.84 -15.51
C LEU A 5 10.24 -15.71 -14.94
N ASP A 6 9.92 -16.95 -14.56
CA ASP A 6 10.90 -17.94 -14.09
C ASP A 6 11.91 -18.29 -15.19
N HIS A 7 11.43 -18.60 -16.40
CA HIS A 7 12.31 -18.87 -17.56
C HIS A 7 13.11 -17.64 -18.01
N ALA A 8 12.59 -16.42 -17.81
CA ALA A 8 13.33 -15.19 -18.09
C ALA A 8 14.54 -15.00 -17.15
N GLY A 9 14.57 -15.69 -16.00
CA GLY A 9 15.71 -15.75 -15.11
C GLY A 9 15.94 -14.51 -14.24
N GLY A 10 15.07 -13.50 -14.30
CA GLY A 10 15.22 -12.25 -13.52
C GLY A 10 15.15 -12.43 -11.99
N PHE A 11 14.67 -13.57 -11.50
CA PHE A 11 14.77 -13.93 -10.08
C PHE A 11 16.21 -14.24 -9.64
N PHE A 12 17.06 -14.73 -10.54
CA PHE A 12 18.44 -15.14 -10.24
C PHE A 12 19.49 -14.21 -10.87
N TYR A 13 19.25 -13.76 -12.09
CA TYR A 13 20.15 -12.86 -12.81
C TYR A 13 19.90 -11.38 -12.47
N GLU A 14 18.73 -11.06 -11.92
CA GLU A 14 18.43 -9.77 -11.32
C GLU A 14 17.97 -9.96 -9.86
N ARG A 15 17.06 -9.10 -9.37
CA ARG A 15 16.50 -9.18 -8.02
C ARG A 15 15.01 -8.89 -8.04
N TRP A 16 14.28 -9.60 -8.90
CA TRP A 16 12.82 -9.51 -8.92
C TRP A 16 12.25 -10.03 -7.61
N GLY A 17 11.70 -9.12 -6.80
CA GLY A 17 10.96 -9.48 -5.59
C GLY A 17 9.57 -9.99 -5.93
N ASP A 18 8.97 -10.75 -5.02
CA ASP A 18 7.58 -11.18 -5.13
C ASP A 18 6.61 -9.98 -5.08
N ALA A 19 6.89 -8.96 -4.26
CA ALA A 19 6.06 -7.77 -4.13
C ALA A 19 5.78 -7.04 -5.48
N PRO A 20 6.78 -6.65 -6.30
CA PRO A 20 6.52 -6.08 -7.62
C PRO A 20 5.85 -7.07 -8.59
N VAL A 21 6.19 -8.37 -8.53
CA VAL A 21 5.57 -9.40 -9.39
C VAL A 21 4.07 -9.54 -9.10
N HIS A 22 3.70 -9.66 -7.83
CA HIS A 22 2.30 -9.71 -7.39
C HIS A 22 1.55 -8.43 -7.72
N SER A 23 2.18 -7.27 -7.52
CA SER A 23 1.55 -5.97 -7.83
C SER A 23 1.24 -5.79 -9.32
N ILE A 24 2.18 -6.20 -10.20
CA ILE A 24 1.97 -6.17 -11.65
C ILE A 24 0.87 -7.15 -12.06
N ALA A 25 0.89 -8.38 -11.52
CA ALA A 25 -0.13 -9.37 -11.81
C ALA A 25 -1.53 -8.90 -11.38
N ALA A 26 -1.67 -8.38 -10.15
CA ALA A 26 -2.93 -7.85 -9.64
C ALA A 26 -3.42 -6.66 -10.47
N GLY A 27 -2.53 -5.70 -10.79
CA GLY A 27 -2.88 -4.51 -11.56
C GLY A 27 -3.24 -4.76 -13.03
N LEU A 28 -2.83 -5.91 -13.60
CA LEU A 28 -3.15 -6.28 -14.99
C LEU A 28 -4.29 -7.29 -15.12
N LEU A 29 -4.45 -8.19 -14.15
CA LEU A 29 -5.34 -9.35 -14.27
C LEU A 29 -6.66 -9.19 -13.51
N LEU A 30 -6.72 -8.30 -12.51
CA LEU A 30 -7.93 -8.04 -11.74
C LEU A 30 -8.56 -6.71 -12.16
N LYS A 31 -9.87 -6.59 -11.93
CA LYS A 31 -10.52 -5.28 -11.95
C LYS A 31 -10.08 -4.47 -10.72
N LYS A 32 -10.04 -3.14 -10.86
CA LYS A 32 -9.63 -2.22 -9.79
C LYS A 32 -10.38 -2.46 -8.48
N GLU A 33 -11.68 -2.72 -8.57
CA GLU A 33 -12.58 -2.89 -7.42
C GLU A 33 -12.33 -4.20 -6.65
N GLN A 34 -11.55 -5.11 -7.21
CA GLN A 34 -11.14 -6.36 -6.53
C GLN A 34 -9.89 -6.18 -5.67
N ILE A 35 -9.26 -5.00 -5.71
CA ILE A 35 -8.09 -4.67 -4.90
C ILE A 35 -8.53 -3.66 -3.83
N HIS A 36 -8.27 -4.00 -2.58
CA HIS A 36 -8.72 -3.21 -1.44
C HIS A 36 -7.52 -2.62 -0.67
N PHE A 37 -7.62 -1.33 -0.32
CA PHE A 37 -6.71 -0.68 0.61
C PHE A 37 -7.37 -0.64 1.99
N PHE A 38 -6.79 -1.37 2.94
CA PHE A 38 -7.28 -1.47 4.32
C PHE A 38 -6.80 -0.28 5.14
N ASN A 39 -7.56 0.81 5.20
CA ASN A 39 -7.19 1.96 6.04
C ASN A 39 -7.32 1.65 7.54
N GLU A 40 -8.10 0.65 7.92
CA GLU A 40 -8.46 0.35 9.30
C GLU A 40 -7.45 -0.54 10.03
N ILE A 41 -6.49 -1.15 9.33
CA ILE A 41 -5.56 -2.13 9.90
C ILE A 41 -4.21 -1.49 10.16
N GLY A 42 -3.90 -1.07 11.39
CA GLY A 42 -2.54 -0.61 11.71
C GLY A 42 -1.48 -1.71 11.51
N TYR A 43 -0.41 -1.40 10.77
CA TYR A 43 0.64 -2.36 10.43
C TYR A 43 2.03 -1.74 10.47
N TYR A 44 3.02 -2.52 10.91
CA TYR A 44 4.42 -2.11 10.93
C TYR A 44 5.31 -3.18 10.32
N HIS A 45 6.09 -2.79 9.33
CA HIS A 45 7.20 -3.58 8.81
C HIS A 45 8.36 -2.64 8.56
N VAL A 46 9.47 -2.84 9.27
CA VAL A 46 10.64 -1.96 9.25
C VAL A 46 11.02 -1.54 7.81
N PRO A 47 11.24 -0.24 7.53
CA PRO A 47 11.08 0.92 8.44
C PRO A 47 9.69 1.57 8.40
N PHE A 48 8.71 0.99 7.70
CA PHE A 48 7.44 1.64 7.38
C PHE A 48 6.31 1.28 8.34
N THR A 49 5.55 2.30 8.72
CA THR A 49 4.33 2.18 9.50
C THR A 49 3.16 2.57 8.62
N HIS A 50 2.16 1.72 8.52
CA HIS A 50 0.82 2.10 8.11
C HIS A 50 0.00 2.34 9.39
N CYS A 51 -0.53 3.56 9.52
CA CYS A 51 -1.38 3.94 10.65
C CYS A 51 -2.73 4.43 10.12
N PRO A 52 -3.86 3.91 10.61
CA PRO A 52 -5.17 4.28 10.08
C PRO A 52 -5.38 5.79 10.04
N THR A 53 -5.74 6.33 8.88
CA THR A 53 -5.95 7.78 8.72
C THR A 53 -7.35 8.17 9.21
N GLY A 54 -7.39 9.16 10.09
CA GLY A 54 -8.59 9.64 10.78
C GLY A 54 -8.50 9.44 12.29
N GLU A 55 -8.55 10.53 13.06
CA GLU A 55 -8.40 10.49 14.51
C GLU A 55 -9.48 9.66 15.20
N GLN A 56 -10.75 9.87 14.85
CA GLN A 56 -11.85 9.11 15.43
C GLN A 56 -11.73 7.61 15.13
N LEU A 57 -11.36 7.26 13.89
CA LEU A 57 -11.16 5.86 13.49
C LEU A 57 -10.07 5.18 14.35
N ARG A 58 -8.95 5.87 14.57
CA ARG A 58 -7.87 5.36 15.43
C ARG A 58 -8.31 5.19 16.88
N LEU A 59 -9.10 6.13 17.41
CA LEU A 59 -9.63 6.04 18.78
C LEU A 59 -10.60 4.86 18.93
N ASP A 60 -11.51 4.70 17.98
CA ASP A 60 -12.51 3.63 17.97
C ASP A 60 -11.86 2.24 17.87
N LEU A 61 -10.82 2.12 17.04
CA LEU A 61 -10.06 0.88 16.85
C LEU A 61 -8.93 0.68 17.86
N LYS A 62 -8.75 1.62 18.80
CA LYS A 62 -7.71 1.59 19.84
C LYS A 62 -6.30 1.42 19.26
N CYS A 63 -6.00 2.12 18.16
CA CYS A 63 -4.70 2.05 17.50
C CYS A 63 -3.58 2.59 18.40
N HIS A 64 -2.42 1.92 18.37
CA HIS A 64 -1.23 2.32 19.12
C HIS A 64 -0.23 3.17 18.30
N CYS A 65 -0.34 3.13 16.97
CA CYS A 65 0.59 3.80 16.06
C CYS A 65 0.56 5.33 16.19
N ASN A 66 1.70 5.96 15.94
CA ASN A 66 1.81 7.41 15.84
C ASN A 66 1.48 7.86 14.41
N PRO A 67 0.44 8.69 14.18
CA PRO A 67 0.03 9.08 12.84
C PRO A 67 1.10 9.91 12.08
N LYS A 68 2.04 10.55 12.79
CA LYS A 68 3.16 11.27 12.15
C LYS A 68 4.14 10.33 11.45
N ASP A 69 4.19 9.08 11.88
CA ASP A 69 5.05 8.04 11.32
C ASP A 69 4.35 7.27 10.18
N ASN A 70 3.11 7.65 9.83
CA ASN A 70 2.37 7.00 8.75
C ASN A 70 3.07 7.22 7.41
N PHE A 71 3.42 6.11 6.74
CA PHE A 71 4.16 6.12 5.49
C PHE A 71 3.26 6.38 4.27
N ASP A 72 1.97 6.07 4.36
CA ASP A 72 1.02 6.08 3.24
C ASP A 72 1.07 7.36 2.40
N TRP A 73 1.15 8.51 3.07
CA TRP A 73 1.01 9.82 2.44
C TRP A 73 2.35 10.50 2.15
N LYS A 74 3.47 9.85 2.48
CA LYS A 74 4.81 10.35 2.17
C LYS A 74 5.09 10.26 0.67
N GLY A 75 5.93 11.15 0.14
CA GLY A 75 6.23 11.22 -1.30
C GLY A 75 6.86 9.96 -1.91
N TYR A 76 7.52 9.12 -1.09
CA TYR A 76 8.08 7.83 -1.54
C TYR A 76 7.06 6.67 -1.51
N SER A 77 5.87 6.89 -0.95
CA SER A 77 4.78 5.91 -0.95
C SER A 77 3.97 5.97 -2.25
N CYS A 78 3.36 4.84 -2.61
CA CYS A 78 2.45 4.73 -3.75
C CYS A 78 0.98 4.92 -3.36
N THR A 79 0.61 5.05 -2.08
CA THR A 79 -0.80 5.11 -1.65
C THR A 79 -1.52 6.31 -2.27
N SER A 80 -0.89 7.48 -2.34
CA SER A 80 -1.48 8.64 -3.03
C SER A 80 -1.79 8.37 -4.51
N ARG A 81 -0.91 7.63 -5.20
CA ARG A 81 -1.12 7.23 -6.60
C ARG A 81 -2.22 6.17 -6.71
N PHE A 82 -2.27 5.22 -5.77
CA PHE A 82 -3.34 4.22 -5.71
C PHE A 82 -4.72 4.89 -5.63
N PHE A 83 -4.90 5.87 -4.74
CA PHE A 83 -6.16 6.60 -4.64
C PHE A 83 -6.49 7.38 -5.93
N GLN A 84 -5.48 8.04 -6.51
CA GLN A 84 -5.66 8.80 -7.76
C GLN A 84 -6.11 7.92 -8.94
N VAL A 85 -5.48 6.76 -9.15
CA VAL A 85 -5.80 5.90 -10.31
C VAL A 85 -7.09 5.10 -10.13
N ASN A 86 -7.58 4.98 -8.90
CA ASN A 86 -8.83 4.31 -8.57
C ASN A 86 -9.99 5.29 -8.32
N ASP A 87 -9.81 6.59 -8.60
CA ASP A 87 -10.82 7.63 -8.39
C ASP A 87 -11.39 7.64 -6.97
N MET A 88 -10.52 7.41 -5.98
CA MET A 88 -10.86 7.36 -4.55
C MET A 88 -10.51 8.67 -3.85
N ASP A 89 -11.41 9.14 -2.99
CA ASP A 89 -11.13 10.27 -2.10
C ASP A 89 -10.19 9.85 -0.97
N LYS A 90 -9.16 10.65 -0.71
CA LYS A 90 -8.25 10.40 0.41
C LYS A 90 -8.98 10.61 1.75
N PRO A 91 -8.68 9.82 2.80
CA PRO A 91 -9.36 9.95 4.09
C PRO A 91 -9.06 11.31 4.74
N LYS A 92 -10.06 11.90 5.39
CA LYS A 92 -9.91 13.18 6.10
C LYS A 92 -8.75 13.13 7.11
N GLY A 93 -7.85 14.12 7.03
CA GLY A 93 -6.70 14.24 7.94
C GLY A 93 -5.40 13.67 7.39
N TYR A 94 -5.41 13.09 6.19
CA TYR A 94 -4.19 12.63 5.51
C TYR A 94 -3.16 13.75 5.34
N GLU A 95 -3.62 15.00 5.20
CA GLU A 95 -2.76 16.18 5.01
C GLU A 95 -1.82 16.41 6.19
N ASN A 96 -2.24 16.01 7.40
CA ASN A 96 -1.46 16.14 8.62
C ASN A 96 -0.48 14.97 8.82
N GLU A 97 -0.54 13.97 7.94
CA GLU A 97 0.26 12.74 7.97
C GLU A 97 1.27 12.67 6.81
N SER A 98 1.16 13.58 5.82
CA SER A 98 2.09 13.74 4.69
C SER A 98 3.51 14.18 5.08
#